data_AF-A0A6J3RMS3-F1
#
_entry.id   AF-A0A6J3RMS3-F1
#
_cell.length_a   1.000
_cell.length_b   1.000
_cell.length_c   1.000
_cell.angle_alpha   90.00
_cell.angle_beta   90.00
_cell.angle_gamma   90.00
#
_symmetry.space_group_name_H-M   'P 1'
#
loop_
_entity.id
_entity.type
_entity.pdbx_description
1 polymer ?
#
loop_
_entity_poly.entity_id
_entity_poly.type
_entity_poly.pdbx_seq_one_letter_code
_entity_poly.pdbx_strand_id
1 'polypeptide(L)'
;MPLLCHALTVAVVQTFIFSENRAFAKNINFYNVRPPLDPTPFPNSFKCFTCENAGDNYNCNRWAEDKWCPQNTRYCLTVHHFTSHGRSTSITKKCASTSECHFVGCHHSRDSEHTVRSICVCSYRPVVS
;
A
#
# COMPACT_ATOMS: atom_id res chain seq x y z
N MET A 1 0.53 50.56 33.31
CA MET A 1 1.57 50.66 32.27
C MET A 1 2.54 49.45 32.24
N PRO A 2 3.04 48.88 33.36
CA PRO A 2 4.03 47.78 33.30
C PRO A 2 3.44 46.41 32.94
N LEU A 3 2.20 46.11 33.38
CA LEU A 3 1.52 44.85 33.02
C LEU A 3 1.22 44.72 31.53
N LEU A 4 0.91 45.83 30.87
CA LEU A 4 0.61 45.84 29.43
C LEU A 4 1.89 45.58 28.60
N CYS A 5 3.03 46.15 29.03
CA CYS A 5 4.32 45.86 28.42
C CYS A 5 4.72 44.38 28.60
N HIS A 6 4.51 43.80 29.78
CA HIS A 6 4.80 42.39 30.01
C HIS A 6 3.93 41.46 29.16
N ALA A 7 2.62 41.72 29.07
CA ALA A 7 1.73 40.94 28.21
C ALA A 7 2.14 41.00 26.73
N LEU A 8 2.54 42.17 26.24
CA LEU A 8 3.04 42.34 24.87
C LEU A 8 4.35 41.58 24.65
N THR A 9 5.29 41.62 25.60
CA THR A 9 6.55 40.85 25.47
C THR A 9 6.31 39.35 25.41
N VAL A 10 5.39 38.81 26.21
CA VAL A 10 5.06 37.38 26.20
C VAL A 10 4.39 36.98 24.89
N ALA A 11 3.46 37.80 24.38
CA ALA A 11 2.80 37.54 23.10
C ALA A 11 3.80 37.54 21.94
N VAL A 12 4.75 38.48 21.93
CA VAL A 12 5.81 38.55 20.92
C VAL A 12 6.71 37.31 20.99
N VAL A 13 7.16 36.91 22.18
CA VAL A 13 7.99 35.70 22.33
C VAL A 13 7.26 34.46 21.84
N GLN A 14 5.97 34.31 22.17
CA GLN A 14 5.17 33.17 21.69
C GLN A 14 5.03 33.17 20.16
N THR A 15 4.75 34.31 19.53
CA THR A 15 4.62 34.37 18.06
C THR A 15 5.94 34.04 17.35
N PHE A 16 7.08 34.46 17.91
CA PHE A 16 8.40 34.07 17.41
C PHE A 16 8.62 32.55 17.51
N ILE A 17 8.34 31.93 18.66
CA ILE A 17 8.49 30.47 18.84
C ILE A 17 7.58 29.69 17.87
N PHE A 18 6.32 30.09 17.71
CA PHE A 18 5.39 29.44 16.77
C PHE A 18 5.79 29.66 15.30
N SER A 19 6.36 30.82 14.98
CA SER A 19 6.92 31.14 13.66
C SER A 19 8.08 30.23 13.29
N GLU A 20 9.04 30.05 14.21
CA GLU A 20 10.22 29.20 13.98
C GLU A 20 9.82 27.74 13.73
N ASN A 21 8.95 27.18 14.57
CA ASN A 21 8.46 25.80 14.39
C ASN A 21 7.76 25.58 13.03
N ARG A 22 7.02 26.58 12.55
CA ARG A 22 6.36 26.54 11.24
C ARG A 22 7.35 26.64 10.07
N ALA A 23 8.43 27.39 10.24
CA ALA A 23 9.49 27.51 9.23
C ALA A 23 10.30 26.21 9.11
N PHE A 24 10.60 25.54 10.21
CA PHE A 24 11.29 24.25 10.21
C PHE A 24 10.47 23.13 9.58
N ALA A 25 9.16 23.06 9.83
CA ALA A 25 8.30 22.02 9.24
C ALA A 25 8.14 22.12 7.71
N LYS A 26 8.30 23.33 7.13
CA LYS A 26 8.16 23.56 5.68
C LYS A 26 9.41 23.22 4.87
N ASN A 27 10.54 22.95 5.52
CA ASN A 27 11.82 22.73 4.84
C ASN A 27 12.23 21.25 4.78
N ILE A 28 11.31 20.33 5.05
CA ILE A 28 11.53 18.90 4.79
C ILE A 28 11.29 18.67 3.30
N ASN A 29 12.37 18.59 2.52
CA ASN A 29 12.30 18.24 1.12
C ASN A 29 12.00 16.74 0.98
N PHE A 30 10.73 16.37 1.05
CA PHE A 30 10.25 14.98 0.89
C PHE A 30 10.72 14.33 -0.42
N TYR A 31 11.04 15.11 -1.46
CA TYR A 31 11.53 14.60 -2.75
C TYR A 31 13.01 14.20 -2.71
N ASN A 32 13.77 14.72 -1.75
CA ASN A 32 15.18 14.39 -1.53
C ASN A 32 15.40 13.43 -0.36
N VAL A 33 14.33 13.03 0.35
CA VAL A 33 14.39 11.92 1.29
C VAL A 33 14.39 10.64 0.46
N ARG A 34 15.57 10.15 0.09
CA ARG A 34 15.71 8.77 -0.35
C ARG A 34 15.55 7.91 0.90
N PRO A 35 14.48 7.10 1.04
CA PRO A 35 14.45 6.11 2.11
C PRO A 35 15.74 5.29 2.01
N PRO A 36 16.30 4.82 3.13
CA PRO A 36 17.33 3.80 3.07
C PRO A 36 16.85 2.73 2.09
N LEU A 37 17.74 2.27 1.20
CA LEU A 37 17.43 1.07 0.43
C LEU A 37 17.13 0.00 1.48
N ASP A 38 15.85 -0.36 1.66
CA ASP A 38 15.48 -1.34 2.68
C ASP A 38 16.30 -2.59 2.38
N PRO A 39 17.29 -2.92 3.23
CA PRO A 39 18.11 -4.09 2.98
C PRO A 39 17.16 -5.28 2.91
N THR A 40 17.34 -6.13 1.90
CA THR A 40 16.55 -7.35 1.76
C THR A 40 16.58 -8.09 3.09
N PRO A 41 15.44 -8.37 3.74
CA PRO A 41 15.42 -8.92 5.09
C PRO A 41 16.03 -10.34 5.16
N PHE A 42 16.11 -11.04 4.03
CA PHE A 42 16.76 -12.34 3.88
C PHE A 42 17.15 -12.59 2.41
N PRO A 43 18.08 -13.53 2.12
CA PRO A 43 18.44 -13.88 0.75
C PRO A 43 17.23 -14.33 -0.08
N ASN A 44 17.13 -13.88 -1.33
CA ASN A 44 16.01 -14.15 -2.23
C ASN A 44 14.64 -13.60 -1.77
N SER A 45 14.62 -12.61 -0.87
CA SER A 45 13.39 -11.87 -0.57
C SER A 45 12.84 -11.21 -1.84
N PHE A 46 11.52 -11.13 -1.92
CA PHE A 46 10.81 -10.50 -3.03
C PHE A 46 9.59 -9.77 -2.49
N LYS A 47 8.99 -8.93 -3.33
CA LYS A 47 7.76 -8.20 -3.02
C LYS A 47 6.66 -8.60 -4.00
N CYS A 48 5.42 -8.50 -3.53
CA CYS A 48 4.21 -8.58 -4.36
C CYS A 48 3.39 -7.33 -4.10
N PHE A 49 2.53 -6.93 -5.04
CA PHE A 49 1.37 -6.12 -4.68
C PHE A 49 0.51 -6.90 -3.67
N THR A 50 0.15 -6.25 -2.56
CA THR A 50 -0.72 -6.84 -1.53
C THR A 50 -1.93 -5.95 -1.31
N CYS A 51 -3.12 -6.54 -1.43
CA CYS A 51 -4.39 -5.86 -1.23
C CYS A 51 -5.49 -6.90 -0.98
N GLU A 52 -6.54 -6.51 -0.27
CA GLU A 52 -7.69 -7.36 0.02
C GLU A 52 -8.96 -6.70 -0.49
N ASN A 53 -9.72 -7.39 -1.33
CA ASN A 53 -11.02 -6.96 -1.85
C ASN A 53 -11.05 -5.54 -2.46
N ALA A 54 -9.96 -5.12 -3.11
CA ALA A 54 -9.93 -3.84 -3.81
C ALA A 54 -10.92 -3.86 -5.00
N GLY A 55 -11.56 -2.73 -5.30
CA GLY A 55 -12.59 -2.69 -6.35
C GLY A 55 -12.07 -3.00 -7.76
N ASP A 56 -10.79 -2.73 -8.01
CA ASP A 56 -10.12 -2.99 -9.28
C ASP A 56 -8.60 -3.12 -9.11
N ASN A 57 -7.93 -3.55 -10.19
CA ASN A 57 -6.49 -3.76 -10.23
C ASN A 57 -5.68 -2.46 -10.07
N TYR A 58 -6.19 -1.32 -10.54
CA TYR A 58 -5.48 -0.04 -10.46
C TYR A 58 -5.41 0.43 -9.00
N ASN A 59 -6.54 0.45 -8.31
CA ASN A 59 -6.63 0.82 -6.91
C ASN A 59 -5.79 -0.11 -6.03
N CYS A 60 -5.81 -1.42 -6.29
CA CYS A 60 -4.93 -2.36 -5.60
C CYS A 60 -3.45 -2.00 -5.78
N ASN A 61 -2.98 -1.81 -7.01
CA ASN A 61 -1.57 -1.50 -7.26
C ASN A 61 -1.18 -0.11 -6.73
N ARG A 62 -2.08 0.87 -6.77
CA ARG A 62 -1.83 2.25 -6.37
C ARG A 62 -1.62 2.41 -4.86
N TRP A 63 -2.33 1.61 -4.06
CA TRP A 63 -2.35 1.71 -2.60
C TRP A 63 -1.70 0.52 -1.89
N ALA A 64 -1.18 -0.44 -2.66
CA ALA A 64 -0.42 -1.55 -2.09
C ALA A 64 0.81 -1.03 -1.35
N GLU A 65 1.04 -1.61 -0.18
CA GLU A 65 2.18 -1.26 0.65
C GLU A 65 3.47 -1.87 0.07
N ASP A 66 4.56 -1.12 0.10
CA ASP A 66 5.87 -1.56 -0.40
C ASP A 66 6.60 -2.48 0.61
N LYS A 67 5.96 -3.61 0.94
CA LYS A 67 6.43 -4.56 1.96
C LYS A 67 7.07 -5.81 1.36
N TRP A 68 8.07 -6.33 2.05
CA TRP A 68 8.66 -7.63 1.74
C TRP A 68 7.69 -8.77 2.05
N CYS A 69 7.66 -9.79 1.18
CA CYS A 69 6.91 -11.00 1.46
C CYS A 69 7.51 -11.77 2.65
N PRO A 70 6.68 -12.47 3.45
CA PRO A 70 7.15 -13.27 4.57
C PRO A 70 7.96 -14.47 4.09
N GLN A 71 8.79 -15.00 4.98
CA GLN A 71 9.49 -16.27 4.77
C GLN A 71 8.47 -17.38 4.46
N ASN A 72 8.87 -18.37 3.68
CA ASN A 72 8.04 -19.49 3.19
C ASN A 72 7.03 -19.16 2.08
N THR A 73 7.06 -17.96 1.52
CA THR A 73 6.35 -17.64 0.27
C THR A 73 7.30 -17.70 -0.93
N ARG A 74 6.75 -18.01 -2.11
CA ARG A 74 7.53 -18.15 -3.37
C ARG A 74 6.83 -17.55 -4.58
N TYR A 75 5.55 -17.23 -4.44
CA TYR A 75 4.70 -16.76 -5.52
C TYR A 75 3.91 -15.54 -5.07
N CYS A 76 3.31 -14.87 -6.04
CA CYS A 76 2.29 -13.87 -5.80
C CYS A 76 1.00 -14.36 -6.42
N LEU A 77 -0.01 -14.56 -5.58
CA LEU A 77 -1.35 -14.95 -5.97
C LEU A 77 -2.17 -13.69 -6.24
N THR A 78 -2.84 -13.67 -7.38
CA THR A 78 -3.90 -12.71 -7.71
C THR A 78 -5.20 -13.47 -7.88
N VAL A 79 -6.22 -13.10 -7.11
CA VAL A 79 -7.60 -13.57 -7.24
C VAL A 79 -8.44 -12.39 -7.70
N HIS A 80 -9.01 -12.48 -8.89
CA HIS A 80 -9.76 -11.39 -9.52
C HIS A 80 -11.18 -11.84 -9.83
N HIS A 81 -12.14 -11.16 -9.22
CA HIS A 81 -13.57 -11.37 -9.44
C HIS A 81 -14.08 -10.28 -10.37
N PHE A 82 -14.91 -10.68 -11.32
CA PHE A 82 -15.50 -9.79 -12.31
C PHE A 82 -16.90 -10.27 -12.69
N THR A 83 -17.75 -9.36 -13.14
CA THR A 83 -19.07 -9.70 -13.68
C THR A 83 -18.96 -10.44 -15.01
N SER A 84 -20.04 -11.06 -15.47
CA SER A 84 -20.12 -11.67 -16.81
C SER A 84 -19.74 -10.71 -17.95
N HIS A 85 -19.92 -9.40 -17.74
CA HIS A 85 -19.59 -8.33 -18.69
C HIS A 85 -18.13 -7.84 -18.57
N GLY A 86 -17.30 -8.44 -17.72
CA GLY A 86 -15.89 -8.09 -17.55
C GLY A 86 -15.62 -6.94 -16.58
N ARG A 87 -16.63 -6.42 -15.87
CA ARG A 87 -16.43 -5.38 -14.85
C ARG A 87 -15.83 -6.01 -13.58
N SER A 88 -14.70 -5.49 -13.10
CA SER A 88 -14.10 -5.91 -11.83
C SER A 88 -15.08 -5.68 -10.67
N THR A 89 -15.23 -6.70 -9.82
CA THR A 89 -16.03 -6.62 -8.58
C THR A 89 -15.13 -6.59 -7.35
N SER A 90 -14.06 -7.39 -7.37
CA SER A 90 -13.04 -7.37 -6.33
C SER A 90 -11.73 -7.98 -6.83
N ILE A 91 -10.61 -7.54 -6.28
CA ILE A 91 -9.30 -8.14 -6.51
C ILE A 91 -8.56 -8.26 -5.19
N THR A 92 -7.94 -9.42 -5.00
CA THR A 92 -7.07 -9.71 -3.85
C THR A 92 -5.73 -10.15 -4.39
N LYS A 93 -4.66 -9.53 -3.90
CA LYS A 93 -3.28 -9.90 -4.21
C LYS A 93 -2.54 -10.19 -2.91
N LYS A 94 -1.79 -11.30 -2.89
CA LYS A 94 -1.00 -11.67 -1.72
C LYS A 94 0.25 -12.46 -2.09
N CYS A 95 1.24 -12.43 -1.20
CA CYS A 95 2.33 -13.41 -1.21
C CYS A 95 1.74 -14.80 -0.94
N ALA A 96 2.22 -15.81 -1.66
CA ALA A 96 1.67 -17.16 -1.61
C ALA A 96 2.79 -18.21 -1.54
N SER A 97 2.51 -19.28 -0.80
CA SER A 97 3.32 -20.48 -0.72
C SER A 97 3.09 -21.41 -1.92
N THR A 98 3.94 -22.43 -2.07
CA THR A 98 3.75 -23.43 -3.14
C THR A 98 2.42 -24.16 -3.02
N SER A 99 1.96 -24.50 -1.82
CA SER A 99 0.70 -25.22 -1.62
C SER A 99 -0.51 -24.40 -2.05
N GLU A 100 -0.51 -23.09 -1.79
CA GLU A 100 -1.55 -22.16 -2.25
C GLU A 100 -1.57 -22.02 -3.79
N CYS A 101 -0.41 -22.15 -4.44
CA CYS A 101 -0.28 -22.05 -5.89
C CYS A 101 -0.30 -23.40 -6.62
N HIS A 102 -0.33 -24.52 -5.90
CA HIS A 102 -0.30 -25.87 -6.48
C HIS A 102 -1.62 -26.24 -7.19
N PHE A 103 -2.75 -25.65 -6.75
CA PHE A 103 -4.10 -25.94 -7.26
C PHE A 103 -4.79 -24.69 -7.82
N VAL A 104 -4.04 -23.73 -8.37
CA VAL A 104 -4.66 -22.55 -8.99
C VAL A 104 -5.32 -22.89 -10.32
N GLY A 105 -6.64 -23.04 -10.25
CA GLY A 105 -7.56 -23.20 -11.37
C GLY A 105 -8.95 -22.75 -10.93
N CYS A 106 -9.11 -21.50 -10.52
CA CYS A 106 -10.43 -20.97 -10.19
C CYS A 106 -11.22 -20.78 -11.48
N HIS A 107 -12.18 -21.67 -11.76
CA HIS A 107 -13.09 -21.54 -12.89
C HIS A 107 -14.54 -21.61 -12.39
N HIS A 108 -15.25 -20.48 -12.56
CA HIS A 108 -16.70 -20.27 -12.45
C HIS A 108 -17.43 -20.78 -11.18
N SER A 109 -17.65 -19.88 -10.21
CA SER A 109 -18.75 -20.04 -9.26
C SER A 109 -20.03 -19.45 -9.88
N ARG A 110 -20.98 -20.31 -10.26
CA ARG A 110 -22.35 -19.87 -10.58
C ARG A 110 -23.07 -19.69 -9.26
N ASP A 111 -23.22 -18.46 -8.80
CA ASP A 111 -24.26 -18.17 -7.83
C ASP A 111 -24.94 -16.84 -8.15
N SER A 112 -26.25 -16.94 -8.39
CA SER A 112 -27.24 -15.88 -8.62
C SER A 112 -27.11 -15.02 -9.90
N GLU A 113 -28.22 -14.32 -10.19
CA GLU A 113 -28.64 -13.60 -11.41
C GLU A 113 -27.61 -12.61 -12.02
N HIS A 114 -26.51 -12.35 -11.31
CA HIS A 114 -25.33 -11.63 -11.76
C HIS A 114 -24.12 -12.57 -11.76
N THR A 115 -23.86 -13.31 -12.84
CA THR A 115 -22.77 -14.30 -12.89
C THR A 115 -21.40 -13.65 -12.61
N VAL A 116 -20.89 -13.77 -11.38
CA VAL A 116 -19.53 -13.36 -11.00
C VAL A 116 -18.57 -14.48 -11.38
N ARG A 117 -17.55 -14.15 -12.16
CA ARG A 117 -16.46 -15.04 -12.56
C ARG A 117 -15.23 -14.70 -11.75
N SER A 118 -14.47 -15.71 -11.37
CA SER A 118 -13.20 -15.57 -10.66
C SER A 118 -12.07 -16.13 -11.51
N ILE A 119 -10.94 -15.43 -11.59
CA ILE A 119 -9.68 -15.93 -12.14
C ILE A 119 -8.63 -15.89 -11.04
N CYS A 120 -7.84 -16.96 -10.91
CA CYS A 120 -6.72 -17.06 -9.99
C CYS A 120 -5.42 -17.28 -10.76
N VAL A 121 -4.41 -16.44 -10.52
CA VAL A 121 -3.10 -16.51 -11.18
C VAL A 121 -1.99 -16.48 -10.14
N CYS A 122 -1.05 -17.42 -10.21
CA CYS A 122 0.20 -17.36 -9.48
C CYS A 122 1.36 -16.99 -10.40
N SER A 123 2.15 -15.99 -10.02
CA SER A 123 3.36 -15.58 -10.72
C SER A 123 4.55 -15.59 -9.77
N TYR A 124 5.75 -15.78 -10.32
CA TYR A 124 6.98 -15.86 -9.52
C TYR A 124 7.45 -14.49 -8.97
N ARG A 125 6.93 -13.36 -9.46
CA ARG A 125 7.13 -11.96 -8.98
C ARG A 125 6.37 -10.95 -9.87
N PRO A 126 5.33 -10.24 -9.40
CA PRO A 126 4.77 -9.06 -10.02
C PRO A 126 5.61 -7.90 -9.52
N VAL A 127 6.61 -7.53 -10.31
CA VAL A 127 7.56 -6.45 -10.02
C VAL A 127 6.77 -5.22 -9.55
N VAL A 128 6.98 -4.86 -8.29
CA VAL A 128 6.68 -3.53 -7.74
C VAL A 128 7.70 -2.61 -8.40
N SER A 129 7.23 -1.67 -9.23
CA SER A 129 8.05 -0.66 -9.89
C SER A 129 8.44 0.46 -8.93
#